data_AF-A0A1S8X8F2-F1
#
_entry.id   AF-A0A1S8X8F2-F1
#
_cell.length_a   1.000
_cell.length_b   1.000
_cell.length_c   1.000
_cell.angle_alpha   90.00
_cell.angle_beta   90.00
_cell.angle_gamma   90.00
#
_symmetry.space_group_name_H-M   'P 1'
#
loop_
_entity.id
_entity.type
_entity.pdbx_description
1 polymer ?
#
loop_
_entity_poly.entity_id
_entity_poly.type
_entity_poly.pdbx_seq_one_letter_code
_entity_poly.pdbx_strand_id
1 'polypeptide(L)'
;MDARQICSSSLAINRDGSCHLIPHHLQFSCLPFIVQQSIQIGRGDIMEAGSIALLDTGSSKIFLPAYIFYELKRILDGRRMLSDRFLVDCSKFGRFPPIHLLIAKHRFTLHAEDYIVRVIVYFEFHCISDILIVDKASITLFSGWGS
;
A
#
# COMPACT_ATOMS: atom_id res chain seq x y z
N MET A 1 3.19 -3.08 10.42
CA MET A 1 2.50 -4.27 9.85
C MET A 1 3.53 -5.37 9.64
N ASP A 2 3.30 -6.59 10.15
CA ASP A 2 4.22 -7.72 9.95
C ASP A 2 3.85 -8.50 8.67
N ALA A 3 4.68 -8.38 7.64
CA ALA A 3 4.53 -9.08 6.37
C ALA A 3 4.45 -10.61 6.54
N ARG A 4 5.03 -11.17 7.63
CA ARG A 4 5.01 -12.61 7.91
C ARG A 4 3.59 -13.13 8.17
N GLN A 5 2.75 -12.33 8.82
CA GLN A 5 1.40 -12.73 9.20
C GLN A 5 0.45 -12.82 7.99
N ILE A 6 0.73 -12.05 6.93
CA ILE A 6 -0.07 -11.96 5.71
C ILE A 6 0.33 -13.05 4.69
N CYS A 7 1.63 -13.34 4.59
CA CYS A 7 2.13 -14.43 3.75
C CYS A 7 1.62 -15.79 4.26
N SER A 8 1.50 -15.97 5.57
CA SER A 8 0.95 -17.20 6.16
C SER A 8 -0.47 -17.49 5.66
N SER A 9 -1.36 -16.51 5.55
CA SER A 9 -2.76 -16.76 5.15
C SER A 9 -2.99 -16.99 3.66
N SER A 10 -1.99 -16.74 2.80
CA SER A 10 -2.14 -16.74 1.33
C SER A 10 -1.24 -17.72 0.58
N LEU A 11 -0.23 -18.29 1.24
CA LEU A 11 0.45 -19.49 0.74
C LEU A 11 -0.34 -20.72 1.15
N ALA A 12 -0.43 -21.72 0.28
CA ALA A 12 -0.98 -23.03 0.63
C ALA A 12 -0.16 -23.64 1.78
N ILE A 13 -0.57 -23.37 3.02
CA ILE A 13 -0.05 -24.04 4.20
C ILE A 13 -0.59 -25.46 4.16
N ASN A 14 0.27 -26.44 3.87
CA ASN A 14 -0.02 -27.81 4.28
C ASN A 14 -0.13 -27.84 5.81
N ARG A 15 -0.97 -28.73 6.34
CA ARG A 15 -1.39 -28.79 7.76
C ARG A 15 -0.27 -28.85 8.81
N ASP A 16 1.00 -28.94 8.41
CA ASP A 16 2.19 -29.01 9.25
C ASP A 16 2.98 -27.69 9.35
N GLY A 17 2.57 -26.62 8.66
CA GLY A 17 3.11 -25.26 8.89
C GLY A 17 4.54 -25.03 8.41
N SER A 18 5.09 -25.87 7.53
CA SER A 18 6.45 -25.71 7.00
C SER A 18 6.46 -25.17 5.56
N CYS A 19 7.21 -24.09 5.33
CA CYS A 19 7.52 -23.59 3.99
C CYS A 19 8.66 -24.42 3.38
N HIS A 20 8.36 -25.33 2.45
CA HIS A 20 9.40 -26.13 1.78
C HIS A 20 9.91 -25.43 0.52
N LEU A 21 11.22 -25.10 0.51
CA LEU A 21 11.92 -24.57 -0.66
C LEU A 21 12.08 -25.69 -1.70
N ILE A 22 11.52 -25.52 -2.90
CA ILE A 22 11.82 -26.41 -4.04
C ILE A 22 13.06 -25.86 -4.76
N PRO A 23 14.20 -26.58 -4.77
CA PRO A 23 15.42 -26.08 -5.38
C PRO A 23 15.45 -26.49 -6.85
N HIS A 24 14.91 -25.67 -7.75
CA HIS A 24 15.29 -25.72 -9.16
C HIS A 24 15.35 -24.31 -9.74
N HIS A 25 16.57 -23.90 -10.09
CA HIS A 25 16.97 -22.67 -10.80
C HIS A 25 16.86 -21.34 -10.02
N LEU A 26 18.00 -20.63 -10.02
CA LEU A 26 18.37 -19.40 -9.31
C LEU A 26 17.52 -18.14 -9.65
N GLN A 27 16.21 -18.16 -9.46
CA GLN A 27 15.38 -16.95 -9.49
C GLN A 27 14.26 -17.03 -8.45
N PHE A 28 14.47 -16.34 -7.33
CA PHE A 28 13.44 -16.18 -6.30
C PHE A 28 12.54 -14.99 -6.64
N SER A 29 11.45 -15.22 -7.38
CA SER A 29 10.34 -14.27 -7.44
C SER A 29 9.22 -14.72 -6.49
N CYS A 30 9.38 -14.43 -5.19
CA CYS A 30 8.26 -14.48 -4.26
C CYS A 30 7.61 -13.10 -4.22
N LEU A 31 6.88 -12.71 -5.26
CA LEU A 31 5.85 -11.69 -5.10
C LEU A 31 4.57 -12.42 -4.71
N PRO A 32 4.14 -12.40 -3.43
CA PRO A 32 2.85 -12.95 -3.09
C PRO A 32 1.79 -11.99 -3.65
N PHE A 33 1.15 -12.43 -4.73
CA PHE A 33 -0.05 -11.80 -5.26
C PHE A 33 -1.22 -12.19 -4.36
N ILE A 34 -1.93 -11.20 -3.81
CA ILE A 34 -3.10 -11.46 -2.97
C ILE A 34 -4.29 -10.70 -3.55
N VAL A 35 -5.47 -11.32 -3.53
CA VAL A 35 -6.71 -10.65 -3.92
C VAL A 35 -7.06 -9.59 -2.88
N GLN A 36 -7.01 -8.32 -3.29
CA GLN A 36 -7.54 -7.21 -2.52
C GLN A 36 -9.02 -7.06 -2.85
N GLN A 37 -9.84 -7.17 -1.82
CA GLN A 37 -11.29 -7.19 -1.95
C GLN A 37 -11.83 -5.76 -1.97
N SER A 38 -11.51 -4.97 -0.95
CA SER A 38 -12.03 -3.61 -0.82
C SER A 38 -11.12 -2.68 -0.02
N ILE A 39 -11.32 -1.38 -0.23
CA ILE A 39 -10.73 -0.29 0.55
C ILE A 39 -11.88 0.55 1.12
N GLN A 40 -11.74 1.00 2.36
CA GLN A 40 -12.65 1.94 3.00
C GLN A 40 -11.85 3.03 3.71
N ILE A 41 -12.21 4.29 3.49
CA ILE A 41 -11.57 5.44 4.16
C ILE A 41 -12.47 5.89 5.31
N GLY A 42 -12.00 5.72 6.55
CA GLY A 42 -12.74 6.01 7.77
C GLY A 42 -14.08 5.29 7.80
N ARG A 43 -15.17 6.07 7.91
CA ARG A 43 -16.56 5.59 7.88
C ARG A 43 -17.25 5.83 6.53
N GLY A 44 -16.49 6.14 5.48
CA GLY A 44 -17.02 6.36 4.13
C GLY A 44 -17.42 5.07 3.43
N ASP A 45 -17.76 5.22 2.16
CA ASP A 45 -18.18 4.11 1.31
C ASP A 45 -17.05 3.09 1.11
N ILE A 46 -17.46 1.83 0.95
CA ILE A 46 -16.55 0.75 0.62
C ILE A 46 -16.30 0.79 -0.88
N MET A 47 -15.04 1.00 -1.25
CA MET A 47 -14.59 1.04 -2.63
C MET A 47 -14.10 -0.36 -3.00
N GLU A 48 -14.84 -1.04 -3.88
CA GLU A 48 -14.39 -2.33 -4.41
C GLU A 48 -13.15 -2.12 -5.26
N ALA A 49 -12.03 -2.64 -4.77
CA ALA A 49 -10.79 -2.56 -5.52
C ALA A 49 -10.73 -3.65 -6.60
N GLY A 50 -11.37 -4.81 -6.35
CA GLY A 50 -11.47 -5.94 -7.29
C GLY A 50 -10.12 -6.30 -7.93
N SER A 51 -9.02 -5.99 -7.25
CA SER A 51 -7.69 -5.89 -7.84
C SER A 51 -6.73 -6.81 -7.11
N ILE A 52 -5.63 -7.11 -7.78
CA ILE A 52 -4.51 -7.78 -7.15
C ILE A 52 -3.72 -6.73 -6.35
N ALA A 53 -3.44 -7.03 -5.09
CA ALA A 53 -2.43 -6.33 -4.32
C ALA A 53 -1.11 -7.09 -4.42
N LEU A 54 -0.02 -6.34 -4.55
CA LEU A 54 1.33 -6.85 -4.48
C LEU A 54 1.91 -6.47 -3.13
N LEU A 55 2.36 -7.46 -2.37
CA LEU A 55 3.19 -7.20 -1.20
C LEU A 55 4.64 -7.11 -1.68
N ASP A 56 5.08 -5.88 -1.94
CA ASP A 56 6.42 -5.58 -2.43
C ASP A 56 7.29 -5.04 -1.28
N THR A 57 8.14 -5.89 -0.71
CA THR A 57 9.10 -5.46 0.33
C THR A 57 10.19 -4.54 -0.20
N GLY A 58 10.34 -4.43 -1.53
CA GLY A 58 11.24 -3.47 -2.19
C GLY A 58 10.66 -2.06 -2.30
N SER A 59 9.36 -1.89 -2.06
CA SER A 59 8.71 -0.59 -2.03
C SER A 59 8.56 -0.07 -0.60
N SER A 60 8.91 1.21 -0.41
CA SER A 60 8.59 1.95 0.82
C SER A 60 7.25 2.68 0.74
N LYS A 61 6.58 2.68 -0.43
CA LYS A 61 5.38 3.47 -0.73
C LYS A 61 4.17 2.59 -0.96
N ILE A 62 3.01 3.16 -0.65
CA ILE A 62 1.71 2.55 -0.93
C ILE A 62 1.23 3.08 -2.27
N PHE A 63 0.84 2.17 -3.16
CA PHE A 63 0.30 2.53 -4.47
C PHE A 63 -1.20 2.23 -4.49
N LEU A 64 -2.01 3.22 -4.83
CA LEU A 64 -3.47 3.09 -4.94
C LEU A 64 -3.96 3.42 -6.35
N PRO A 65 -5.06 2.78 -6.80
CA PRO A 65 -5.78 3.22 -7.98
C PRO A 65 -6.12 4.72 -7.91
N ALA A 66 -6.05 5.40 -9.05
CA ALA A 66 -6.27 6.85 -9.15
C ALA A 66 -7.56 7.32 -8.46
N TYR A 67 -8.68 6.62 -8.64
CA TYR A 67 -9.96 7.02 -8.06
C TYR A 67 -9.96 6.97 -6.52
N ILE A 68 -9.25 6.02 -5.89
CA ILE A 68 -9.10 5.94 -4.43
C ILE A 68 -8.14 7.02 -3.94
N PHE A 69 -7.04 7.23 -4.66
CA PHE A 69 -6.09 8.29 -4.33
C PHE A 69 -6.77 9.67 -4.31
N TYR A 70 -7.57 9.98 -5.34
CA TYR A 70 -8.24 11.28 -5.43
C TYR A 70 -9.32 11.45 -4.36
N GLU A 71 -10.02 10.37 -4.02
CA GLU A 71 -10.97 10.40 -2.91
C GLU A 71 -10.28 10.63 -1.56
N LEU A 72 -9.16 9.95 -1.30
CA LEU A 72 -8.36 10.17 -0.10
C LEU A 72 -7.82 11.61 -0.05
N LYS A 73 -7.24 12.09 -1.16
CA LYS A 73 -6.75 13.47 -1.26
C LYS A 73 -7.86 14.47 -0.94
N ARG A 74 -9.07 14.26 -1.45
CA ARG A 74 -10.23 15.12 -1.18
C ARG A 74 -10.59 15.10 0.31
N ILE A 75 -10.65 13.93 0.93
CA ILE A 75 -10.99 13.77 2.36
C ILE A 75 -9.95 14.44 3.27
N LEU A 76 -8.67 14.43 2.89
CA LEU A 76 -7.58 15.01 3.66
C LEU A 76 -7.35 16.51 3.41
N ASP A 77 -8.22 17.17 2.63
CA ASP A 77 -8.01 18.53 2.12
C ASP A 77 -6.62 18.71 1.45
N GLY A 78 -6.20 17.68 0.72
CA GLY A 78 -4.86 17.56 0.17
C GLY A 78 -4.59 18.54 -0.97
N ARG A 79 -3.50 19.32 -0.86
CA ARG A 79 -3.05 20.24 -1.90
C ARG A 79 -2.03 19.58 -2.82
N ARG A 80 -2.15 19.83 -4.12
CA ARG A 80 -1.27 19.20 -5.13
C ARG A 80 0.18 19.64 -4.89
N MET A 81 1.10 18.68 -4.86
CA MET A 81 2.53 18.95 -4.94
C MET A 81 2.99 18.73 -6.39
N LEU A 82 4.19 19.19 -6.77
CA LEU A 82 4.75 19.03 -8.13
C LEU A 82 4.97 17.57 -8.58
N SER A 83 4.65 16.57 -7.74
CA SER A 83 4.84 15.13 -7.98
C SER A 83 3.52 14.37 -7.73
N ASP A 84 3.52 13.04 -7.88
CA ASP A 84 2.38 12.14 -7.57
C ASP A 84 2.02 12.04 -6.08
N ARG A 85 2.36 13.07 -5.31
CA ARG A 85 2.09 13.23 -3.88
C ARG A 85 1.25 14.48 -3.64
N PHE A 86 0.59 14.51 -2.48
CA PHE A 86 -0.13 15.69 -2.02
C PHE A 86 0.29 16.07 -0.61
N LEU A 87 0.29 17.38 -0.36
CA LEU A 87 0.53 17.98 0.95
C LEU A 87 -0.77 18.00 1.73
N VAL A 88 -0.67 17.77 3.04
CA VAL A 88 -1.78 17.91 3.98
C VAL A 88 -1.40 18.87 5.11
N ASP A 89 -2.41 19.41 5.77
CA ASP A 89 -2.21 20.27 6.93
C ASP A 89 -1.80 19.43 8.14
N CYS A 90 -0.55 19.59 8.59
CA CYS A 90 -0.03 18.88 9.76
C CYS A 90 -0.85 19.11 11.03
N SER A 91 -1.54 20.26 11.17
CA SER A 91 -2.37 20.54 12.35
C SER A 91 -3.61 19.64 12.43
N LYS A 92 -4.02 19.05 11.30
CA LYS A 92 -5.17 18.14 11.19
C LYS A 92 -4.80 16.68 11.38
N PHE A 93 -3.53 16.34 11.64
CA PHE A 93 -3.02 14.97 11.70
C PHE A 93 -3.86 14.04 12.58
N GLY A 94 -4.19 14.47 13.81
CA GLY A 94 -5.00 13.68 14.75
C GLY A 94 -6.47 13.49 14.34
N ARG A 95 -6.90 14.07 13.21
CA ARG A 95 -8.26 13.92 12.65
C ARG A 95 -8.28 13.13 11.35
N PHE A 96 -7.12 12.74 10.83
CA PHE A 96 -7.08 11.97 9.58
C PHE A 96 -7.70 10.59 9.79
N PRO A 97 -8.56 10.13 8.86
CA PRO A 97 -9.27 8.88 9.02
C PRO A 97 -8.32 7.68 8.88
N PRO A 98 -8.61 6.55 9.54
CA PRO A 98 -7.94 5.31 9.20
C PRO A 98 -8.31 4.86 7.78
N ILE A 99 -7.44 4.10 7.12
CA ILE A 99 -7.74 3.41 5.87
C ILE A 99 -7.84 1.92 6.18
N HIS A 100 -8.99 1.32 5.89
CA HIS A 100 -9.23 -0.10 6.07
C HIS A 100 -9.04 -0.82 4.73
N LEU A 101 -8.13 -1.80 4.71
CA LEU A 101 -7.88 -2.69 3.59
C LEU A 101 -8.47 -4.05 3.91
N LEU A 102 -9.29 -4.60 3.02
CA LEU A 102 -9.75 -5.98 3.12
C LEU A 102 -8.95 -6.84 2.14
N ILE A 103 -8.06 -7.65 2.69
CA ILE A 103 -7.11 -8.50 1.94
C ILE A 103 -7.27 -9.92 2.44
N ALA A 104 -7.52 -10.89 1.55
CA ALA A 104 -7.73 -12.28 1.93
C ALA A 104 -8.75 -12.47 3.09
N LYS A 105 -9.84 -11.70 3.11
CA LYS A 105 -10.86 -11.67 4.18
C LYS A 105 -10.39 -11.15 5.54
N HIS A 106 -9.15 -10.67 5.64
CA HIS A 106 -8.62 -10.02 6.84
C HIS A 106 -8.64 -8.50 6.68
N ARG A 107 -9.07 -7.80 7.74
CA ARG A 107 -9.08 -6.34 7.78
C ARG A 107 -7.76 -5.83 8.34
N PHE A 108 -7.04 -5.07 7.54
CA PHE A 108 -5.87 -4.31 7.95
C PHE A 108 -6.24 -2.85 8.07
N THR A 109 -5.78 -2.18 9.12
CA THR A 109 -6.06 -0.76 9.34
C THR A 109 -4.75 0.00 9.32
N LEU A 110 -4.66 0.96 8.40
CA LEU A 110 -3.61 1.96 8.35
C LEU A 110 -4.09 3.21 9.10
N HIS A 111 -3.34 3.61 10.12
CA HIS A 111 -3.56 4.89 10.80
C HIS A 111 -2.80 6.00 10.09
N ALA A 112 -3.06 7.26 10.48
CA ALA A 112 -2.47 8.42 9.83
C ALA A 112 -0.93 8.37 9.82
N GLU A 113 -0.35 7.81 10.89
CA GLU A 113 1.09 7.58 11.06
C GLU A 113 1.67 6.63 10.00
N ASP A 114 0.85 5.73 9.45
CA ASP A 114 1.29 4.74 8.47
C ASP A 114 1.34 5.30 7.04
N TYR A 115 0.58 6.38 6.74
CA TYR A 115 0.47 6.90 5.36
C TYR A 115 0.74 8.40 5.22
N ILE A 116 1.00 9.13 6.31
CA ILE A 116 1.43 10.53 6.31
C ILE A 116 2.83 10.63 6.90
N VAL A 117 3.76 11.19 6.13
CA VAL A 117 5.15 11.38 6.55
C VAL A 117 5.42 12.87 6.76
N ARG A 118 6.05 13.19 7.89
CA ARG A 118 6.60 14.52 8.16
C ARG A 118 7.99 14.62 7.56
N VAL A 119 8.19 15.59 6.67
CA VAL A 119 9.47 15.88 6.02
C VAL A 119 9.91 17.32 6.29
N ILE A 120 11.20 17.58 6.16
CA ILE A 120 11.75 18.93 6.18
C ILE A 120 12.08 19.33 4.74
N VAL A 121 11.49 20.41 4.25
CA VAL A 121 11.78 20.99 2.93
C VAL A 121 12.05 22.48 3.13
N TYR A 122 13.17 22.99 2.59
CA TYR A 122 13.60 24.38 2.77
C TYR A 122 13.51 24.89 4.22
N PHE A 123 13.95 24.07 5.17
CA PHE A 123 13.93 24.34 6.63
C PHE A 123 12.54 24.42 7.28
N GLU A 124 11.45 24.11 6.56
CA GLU A 124 10.10 24.02 7.10
C GLU A 124 9.61 22.56 7.17
N PHE A 125 8.77 22.27 8.16
CA PHE A 125 8.11 20.98 8.28
C PHE A 125 6.86 20.91 7.42
N HIS A 126 6.78 19.87 6.60
CA HIS A 126 5.60 19.55 5.79
C HIS A 126 5.10 18.14 6.07
N CYS A 127 3.80 17.94 5.97
CA CYS A 127 3.17 16.63 6.00
C CYS A 127 2.77 16.24 4.57
N ILE A 128 3.31 15.12 4.10
CA ILE A 128 3.09 14.61 2.75
C ILE A 128 2.47 13.22 2.85
N SER A 129 1.51 12.93 1.97
CA SER A 129 1.02 11.57 1.78
C SER A 129 2.10 10.67 1.17
N ASP A 130 2.33 9.52 1.79
CA ASP A 130 3.23 8.47 1.28
C ASP A 130 2.53 7.49 0.33
N ILE A 131 1.29 7.83 -0.04
CA ILE A 131 0.51 7.14 -1.05
C ILE A 131 0.76 7.82 -2.40
N LEU A 132 0.99 6.98 -3.42
CA LEU A 132 1.16 7.36 -4.82
C LEU A 132 0.02 6.79 -5.67
N ILE A 133 -0.23 7.43 -6.81
CA ILE A 133 -1.18 6.94 -7.81
C ILE A 133 -0.54 5.83 -8.64
N VAL A 134 -1.29 4.77 -8.90
CA VAL A 134 -1.07 3.87 -10.04
C VAL A 134 -2.31 3.85 -10.91
N ASP A 135 -2.13 4.06 -12.20
CA ASP A 135 -3.13 3.73 -13.20
C ASP A 135 -2.81 2.32 -13.70
N LYS A 136 -3.79 1.40 -13.72
CA LYS A 136 -3.51 -0.03 -13.99
C LYS A 136 -2.99 -0.21 -15.44
N ALA A 137 -1.73 -0.63 -15.60
CA ALA A 137 -1.28 -1.78 -16.41
C ALA A 137 0.24 -1.72 -16.66
N SER A 138 1.05 -1.57 -15.62
CA SER A 138 2.41 -2.08 -15.69
C SER A 138 2.60 -3.01 -14.50
N ILE A 139 2.30 -4.29 -14.73
CA ILE A 139 3.20 -5.32 -14.23
C ILE A 139 4.54 -4.98 -14.88
N THR A 140 5.33 -4.12 -14.25
CA THR A 140 6.73 -4.01 -14.61
C THR A 140 7.41 -5.17 -13.91
N LEU A 141 7.52 -6.29 -14.62
CA LEU A 141 8.57 -7.25 -14.34
C LEU A 141 9.88 -6.51 -14.59
N PHE A 142 10.42 -5.82 -13.58
CA PHE A 142 11.84 -5.50 -13.60
C PHE A 142 12.59 -6.80 -13.35
N SER A 143 12.80 -7.60 -14.40
CA SER A 143 14.03 -8.36 -14.50
C SER A 143 15.15 -7.36 -14.77
N GLY A 144 15.54 -6.62 -13.73
CA GLY A 144 16.74 -5.79 -13.77
C GLY A 144 17.96 -6.71 -13.73
N TRP A 145 18.37 -7.21 -14.89
CA TRP A 145 19.76 -7.63 -15.10
C TRP A 145 20.51 -6.40 -15.61
N GLY A 146 21.43 -5.90 -14.78
CA GLY A 146 22.38 -4.87 -15.15
C GLY A 146 23.78 -5.37 -14.85
N SER A 147 24.47 -5.78 -15.91
CA SER A 147 25.91 -6.14 -16.08
C SER A 147 26.40 -7.41 -15.43
#